data_AF-B0D422-F1
#
_entry.id   AF-B0D422-F1
#
_cell.length_a   1.000
_cell.length_b   1.000
_cell.length_c   1.000
_cell.angle_alpha   90.00
_cell.angle_beta   90.00
_cell.angle_gamma   90.00
#
_symmetry.space_group_name_H-M   'P 1'
#
loop_
_entity.id
_entity.type
_entity.pdbx_description
1 polymer ?
#
loop_
_entity_poly.entity_id
_entity_poly.type
_entity_poly.pdbx_seq_one_letter_code
_entity_poly.pdbx_strand_id
1 'polypeptide(L)'
;MWIYDVDEVFIAFYREEVDLDPIYVLINYIPPSVSGVKRARALVHSRRVGIFFKKNQVTLTVDNLSQLTLDAIHKALSGPEDIEVKGMGRSFSADVSSKPLPIPKANDTDVVQRSFSEAYASPPRNSPPIARSPPKAGSSIFSNLLRRKKKPNETVKDSHDAPPPIPPKDEGRHAHVHSSQPSRTSDVTKGLLSIEREHPNISEFAVISHGHDTDDIVVIEPQFPQRKPAQLYSLPLHGKWASHDTSGFFDPAERARRRLEAQKQREKEEYEALRAEEARQALLKRQKEDFRRQEEEEELERRKSIEAEVRRGKAERRRKERMEKEEEDRTRRELEEKKRLDRQRRLEEHQRLESWRTEQARKNEEEARRAEAMKKMEEEERKKKILLAEKKLTKNGKAAEILTGWVTIQRGDAHVWKRMFYKFVGNTVYFYRHPNETHVVLEKVDLPGIVRGLKEWSEGYEALEAIPFSFVIEFKDGGVWSLYSDSEEEKFQMLGLLHHAAGL
;
A
#
# COMPACT_ATOMS: atom_id res chain seq x y z
N MET A 1 16.23 21.89 0.51
CA MET A 1 15.55 20.59 0.35
C MET A 1 14.08 20.90 0.15
N TRP A 2 13.52 20.64 -1.05
CA TRP A 2 12.10 20.85 -1.32
C TRP A 2 11.35 19.56 -0.97
N ILE A 3 10.50 19.61 0.05
CA ILE A 3 9.67 18.48 0.47
C ILE A 3 8.34 18.67 -0.26
N TYR A 4 8.08 17.84 -1.28
CA TYR A 4 6.88 17.95 -2.13
C TYR A 4 5.66 17.25 -1.54
N ASP A 5 5.87 16.35 -0.59
CA ASP A 5 4.82 15.59 0.06
C ASP A 5 4.98 15.75 1.58
N VAL A 6 4.16 16.58 2.21
CA VAL A 6 4.28 16.88 3.65
C VAL A 6 3.73 15.76 4.54
N ASP A 7 3.07 14.77 3.96
CA ASP A 7 2.44 13.63 4.65
C ASP A 7 3.34 12.39 4.70
N GLU A 8 4.47 12.40 4.01
CA GLU A 8 5.46 11.33 4.05
C GLU A 8 6.50 11.51 5.17
N VAL A 9 7.15 10.40 5.55
CA VAL A 9 8.23 10.41 6.53
C VAL A 9 9.54 10.66 5.82
N PHE A 10 10.30 11.66 6.27
CA PHE A 10 11.60 11.99 5.71
C PHE A 10 12.71 11.80 6.74
N ILE A 11 13.82 11.25 6.28
CA ILE A 11 15.07 11.16 7.04
C ILE A 11 16.09 11.97 6.25
N ALA A 12 16.59 13.03 6.85
CA ALA A 12 17.56 13.93 6.26
C ALA A 12 18.85 13.95 7.07
N PHE A 13 19.95 14.28 6.40
CA PHE A 13 21.25 14.45 7.03
C PHE A 13 21.67 15.89 6.93
N TYR A 14 22.09 16.44 8.06
CA TYR A 14 22.72 17.75 8.12
C TYR A 14 24.15 17.56 8.63
N ARG A 15 25.10 18.16 7.92
CA ARG A 15 26.52 18.15 8.28
C ARG A 15 26.93 19.60 8.51
N GLU A 16 27.41 19.88 9.71
CA GLU A 16 28.06 21.15 10.01
C GLU A 16 29.57 20.96 9.98
N GLU A 17 30.25 21.81 9.19
CA GLU A 17 31.71 21.81 9.10
C GLU A 17 32.27 22.69 10.22
N VAL A 18 32.61 22.07 11.35
CA VAL A 18 33.39 22.70 12.43
C VAL A 18 34.86 22.34 12.21
N ASP A 19 35.78 23.30 12.34
CA ASP A 19 37.16 23.32 11.81
C ASP A 19 38.01 22.04 11.98
N LEU A 20 37.72 21.16 12.92
CA LEU A 20 38.53 19.96 13.21
C LEU A 20 37.76 18.63 13.20
N ASP A 21 36.44 18.64 13.38
CA ASP A 21 35.61 17.44 13.42
C ASP A 21 34.20 17.76 12.89
N PRO A 22 33.80 17.29 11.70
CA PRO A 22 32.45 17.52 11.20
C PRO A 22 31.43 16.82 12.09
N ILE A 23 30.39 17.56 12.49
CA ILE A 23 29.31 17.01 13.31
C ILE A 23 28.12 16.69 12.40
N TYR A 24 27.48 15.55 12.66
CA TYR A 24 26.36 15.05 11.85
C TYR A 24 25.08 15.04 12.68
N VAL A 25 24.03 15.65 12.14
CA VAL A 25 22.67 15.58 12.70
C VAL A 25 21.80 14.74 11.77
N LEU A 26 21.18 13.71 12.33
CA LEU A 26 20.14 12.95 11.68
C LEU A 26 18.78 13.57 12.00
N ILE A 27 18.11 14.13 11.00
CA ILE A 27 16.83 14.80 11.15
C ILE A 27 15.73 13.84 10.69
N ASN A 28 14.85 13.47 11.61
CA ASN A 28 13.65 12.68 11.33
C ASN A 28 12.43 13.61 11.31
N TYR A 29 11.83 13.80 10.13
CA TYR A 29 10.53 14.45 10.03
C TYR A 29 9.43 13.38 9.96
N ILE A 30 8.57 13.32 10.99
CA ILE A 30 7.49 12.35 11.07
C ILE A 30 6.16 13.09 11.31
N PRO A 31 5.39 13.37 10.24
CA PRO A 31 4.17 14.16 10.35
C PRO A 31 3.14 13.52 11.30
N PRO A 32 2.27 14.31 11.93
CA PRO A 32 1.26 13.80 12.86
C PRO A 32 0.23 12.88 12.19
N SER A 33 0.02 13.03 10.87
CA SER A 33 -0.85 12.18 10.05
C SER A 33 -0.36 10.72 9.95
N VAL A 34 0.92 10.46 10.25
CA VAL A 34 1.52 9.12 10.16
C VAL A 34 1.11 8.26 11.36
N SER A 35 0.58 7.07 11.06
CA SER A 35 0.17 6.09 12.09
C SER A 35 1.30 5.70 13.04
N GLY A 36 0.96 5.36 14.29
CA GLY A 36 1.94 4.99 15.32
C GLY A 36 2.89 3.86 14.90
N VAL A 37 2.39 2.87 14.14
CA VAL A 37 3.22 1.77 13.62
C VAL A 37 4.24 2.27 12.60
N LYS A 38 3.84 3.15 11.67
CA LYS A 38 4.75 3.74 10.68
C LYS A 38 5.79 4.63 11.36
N ARG A 39 5.39 5.44 12.36
CA ARG A 39 6.29 6.25 13.21
C ARG A 39 7.34 5.38 13.90
N ALA A 40 6.94 4.29 14.54
CA ALA A 40 7.88 3.37 15.20
C ALA A 40 8.87 2.75 14.20
N ARG A 41 8.40 2.32 13.02
CA ARG A 41 9.27 1.79 11.95
C ARG A 41 10.28 2.83 11.46
N ALA A 42 9.85 4.07 11.26
CA ALA A 42 10.73 5.16 10.85
C ALA A 42 11.84 5.42 11.87
N LEU A 43 11.52 5.44 13.17
CA LEU A 43 12.52 5.60 14.23
C LEU A 43 13.51 4.42 14.30
N VAL A 44 13.03 3.19 14.10
CA VAL A 44 13.92 2.01 14.01
C VAL A 44 14.83 2.10 12.79
N HIS A 45 14.32 2.54 11.64
CA HIS A 45 15.11 2.71 10.43
C HIS A 45 16.15 3.82 10.60
N SER A 46 15.76 4.96 11.17
CA SER A 46 16.64 6.07 11.55
C SER A 46 17.79 5.63 12.45
N ARG A 47 17.54 4.80 13.48
CA ARG A 47 18.62 4.23 14.32
C ARG A 47 19.58 3.36 13.53
N ARG A 48 19.09 2.52 12.60
CA ARG A 48 19.94 1.67 11.76
C ARG A 48 20.82 2.51 10.84
N VAL A 49 20.24 3.56 10.26
CA VAL A 49 20.96 4.55 9.46
C VAL A 49 22.03 5.25 10.31
N GLY A 50 21.71 5.57 11.56
CA GLY A 50 22.64 6.17 12.50
C GLY A 50 23.89 5.35 12.78
N ILE A 51 23.77 4.03 12.86
CA ILE A 51 24.91 3.11 13.11
C ILE A 51 26.02 3.25 12.06
N PHE A 52 25.70 3.70 10.83
CA PHE A 52 26.71 3.92 9.79
C PHE A 52 27.61 5.14 10.08
N PHE A 53 27.19 6.05 10.95
CA PHE A 53 27.94 7.25 11.34
C PHE A 53 28.71 6.97 12.63
N LYS A 54 30.02 6.72 12.48
CA LYS A 54 30.87 6.16 13.56
C LYS A 54 31.21 7.15 14.69
N LYS A 55 30.87 8.44 14.60
CA LYS A 55 31.14 9.48 15.62
C LYS A 55 30.12 10.63 15.58
N ASN A 56 29.83 11.20 16.76
CA ASN A 56 29.10 12.47 17.00
C ASN A 56 27.76 12.62 16.28
N GLN A 57 26.90 11.60 16.40
CA GLN A 57 25.56 11.67 15.82
C GLN A 57 24.55 12.22 16.84
N VAL A 58 23.96 13.36 16.51
CA VAL A 58 22.77 13.86 17.20
C VAL A 58 21.54 13.49 16.38
N THR A 59 20.48 12.99 17.01
CA THR A 59 19.22 12.71 16.31
C THR A 59 18.18 13.75 16.71
N LEU A 60 17.72 14.55 15.75
CA LEU A 60 16.66 15.52 15.92
C LEU A 60 15.37 14.95 15.30
N THR A 61 14.31 14.81 16.08
CA THR A 61 13.00 14.36 15.56
C THR A 61 12.00 15.49 15.66
N VAL A 62 11.38 15.84 14.53
CA VAL A 62 10.39 16.91 14.39
C VAL A 62 9.10 16.34 13.78
N ASP A 63 7.96 16.86 14.21
CA ASP A 63 6.64 16.49 13.68
C ASP A 63 6.03 17.58 12.81
N ASN A 64 6.58 18.79 12.84
CA ASN A 64 6.19 19.93 12.02
C ASN A 64 7.43 20.63 11.44
N LEU A 65 7.42 20.95 10.14
CA LEU A 65 8.54 21.60 9.46
C LEU A 65 8.87 22.99 10.04
N SER A 66 7.89 23.66 10.66
CA SER A 66 8.11 24.93 11.35
C SER A 66 9.05 24.83 12.56
N GLN A 67 9.18 23.64 13.17
CA GLN A 67 10.14 23.39 14.25
C GLN A 67 11.57 23.17 13.74
N LEU A 68 11.73 22.89 12.44
CA LEU A 68 13.04 22.67 11.83
C LEU A 68 13.70 24.01 11.51
N THR A 69 14.09 24.74 12.55
CA THR A 69 14.85 25.98 12.45
C THR A 69 16.35 25.72 12.59
N LEU A 70 17.18 26.62 12.05
CA LEU A 70 18.64 26.55 12.24
C LEU A 70 19.00 26.55 13.72
N ASP A 71 18.31 27.37 14.54
CA ASP A 71 18.52 27.40 15.98
C ASP A 71 18.26 26.05 16.66
N ALA A 72 17.25 25.30 16.21
CA ALA A 72 16.97 23.96 16.73
C ALA A 72 18.09 22.96 16.38
N ILE A 73 18.65 23.07 15.16
CA ILE A 73 19.78 22.24 14.71
C ILE A 73 21.04 22.61 15.50
N HIS A 74 21.36 23.89 15.68
CA HIS A 74 22.52 24.36 16.43
C HIS A 74 22.42 23.99 17.91
N LYS A 75 21.22 24.09 18.50
CA LYS A 75 20.97 23.66 19.88
C LYS A 75 21.17 22.16 20.04
N ALA A 76 20.71 21.36 19.07
CA ALA A 76 20.93 19.92 19.08
C ALA A 76 22.43 19.59 19.01
N LEU A 77 23.20 20.34 18.22
CA LEU A 77 24.64 20.19 18.08
C LEU A 77 25.44 20.61 19.33
N SER A 78 24.97 21.62 20.05
CA SER A 78 25.68 22.19 21.22
C SER A 78 25.53 21.36 22.50
N GLY A 79 24.57 20.43 22.57
CA GLY A 79 24.27 19.68 23.80
C GLY A 79 23.47 18.39 23.54
N PRO A 80 24.12 17.28 23.17
CA PRO A 80 23.43 16.02 22.86
C PRO A 80 22.67 15.41 24.05
N GLU A 81 23.06 15.74 25.28
CA GLU A 81 22.48 15.20 26.52
C GLU A 81 21.17 15.90 26.93
N ASP A 82 20.93 17.14 26.49
CA ASP A 82 19.84 18.01 26.98
C ASP A 82 18.66 18.14 25.99
N ILE A 83 18.62 17.32 24.94
CA ILE A 83 17.51 17.34 23.98
C ILE A 83 16.32 16.61 24.60
N GLU A 84 15.63 17.28 25.52
CA GLU A 84 14.25 16.93 25.86
C GLU A 84 13.43 16.99 24.57
N VAL A 85 12.98 15.82 24.11
CA VAL A 85 11.98 15.68 23.04
C VAL A 85 10.69 16.32 23.54
N LYS A 86 10.59 17.65 23.42
CA LYS A 86 9.39 18.40 23.76
C LYS A 86 8.29 17.97 22.79
N GLY A 87 7.42 17.08 23.26
CA GLY A 87 6.06 16.97 22.74
C GLY A 87 5.76 15.85 21.74
N MET A 88 6.52 14.75 21.68
CA MET A 88 6.00 13.56 20.99
C MET A 88 5.04 12.81 21.93
N GLY A 89 3.76 13.16 21.80
CA GLY A 89 2.63 12.81 22.66
C GLY A 89 2.76 11.47 23.40
N ARG A 90 2.82 11.57 24.72
CA ARG A 90 2.38 10.48 25.61
C ARG A 90 0.91 10.23 25.28
N SER A 91 0.65 8.98 24.95
CA SER A 91 -0.61 8.32 24.64
C SER A 91 -1.86 8.93 25.28
N PHE A 92 -2.91 9.02 24.46
CA PHE A 92 -4.32 8.97 24.85
C PHE A 92 -4.54 7.93 25.97
N SER A 93 -4.53 8.38 27.21
CA SER A 93 -5.22 7.74 28.33
C SER A 93 -6.18 8.79 28.84
N ALA A 94 -7.46 8.46 28.84
CA ALA A 94 -8.54 9.37 29.20
C ALA A 94 -8.27 10.08 30.54
N ASP A 95 -8.35 11.42 30.51
CA ASP A 95 -8.41 12.25 31.70
C ASP A 95 -9.69 11.94 32.49
N VAL A 96 -9.58 11.10 33.51
CA VAL A 96 -10.48 11.14 34.66
C VAL A 96 -9.88 12.13 35.65
N SER A 97 -10.41 13.34 35.60
CA SER A 97 -10.20 14.40 36.57
C SER A 97 -10.40 13.89 38.00
N SER A 98 -9.32 13.79 38.76
CA SER A 98 -9.38 13.86 40.22
C SER A 98 -8.24 14.74 40.73
N LYS A 99 -8.62 15.87 41.31
CA LYS A 99 -7.73 16.82 41.97
C LYS A 99 -7.14 16.19 43.24
N PRO A 100 -5.84 16.31 43.52
CA PRO A 100 -5.31 16.08 44.86
C PRO A 100 -5.23 17.40 45.63
N LEU A 101 -5.75 17.38 46.86
CA LEU A 101 -5.59 18.41 47.89
C LEU A 101 -4.14 18.42 48.44
N PRO A 102 -3.70 19.54 49.06
CA PRO A 102 -2.35 19.70 49.57
C PRO A 102 -2.22 19.14 51.00
N ILE A 103 -1.17 18.36 51.25
CA ILE A 103 -0.74 17.95 52.60
C ILE A 103 0.71 18.44 52.80
N PRO A 104 1.04 19.05 53.96
CA PRO A 104 2.26 19.83 54.15
C PRO A 104 3.49 18.97 54.49
N LYS A 105 4.65 19.59 54.25
CA LYS A 105 6.00 19.10 54.52
C LYS A 105 6.23 18.87 56.02
N ALA A 106 6.89 17.76 56.36
CA ALA A 106 7.66 17.61 57.59
C ALA A 106 8.86 16.67 57.38
N ASN A 107 10.03 17.24 57.59
CA ASN A 107 11.26 16.72 58.21
C ASN A 107 11.74 15.28 57.95
N ASP A 108 12.95 15.24 57.36
CA ASP A 108 14.18 14.76 58.00
C ASP A 108 14.13 13.40 58.70
N THR A 109 14.72 12.40 58.05
CA THR A 109 15.54 11.37 58.71
C THR A 109 16.29 10.55 57.67
N ASP A 110 17.59 10.40 57.92
CA ASP A 110 18.51 9.42 57.36
C ASP A 110 17.91 8.01 57.25
N VAL A 111 18.46 7.21 56.31
CA VAL A 111 18.95 5.82 56.50
C VAL A 111 18.98 5.06 55.17
N VAL A 112 20.22 4.71 54.78
CA VAL A 112 20.66 3.46 54.11
C VAL A 112 20.43 3.31 52.60
N GLN A 113 21.49 3.73 51.90
CA GLN A 113 22.18 3.06 50.80
C GLN A 113 21.98 1.53 50.74
N ARG A 114 21.35 1.02 49.68
CA ARG A 114 21.47 -0.39 49.24
C ARG A 114 21.82 -0.45 47.75
N SER A 115 23.10 -0.69 47.51
CA SER A 115 23.65 -1.31 46.30
C SER A 115 23.17 -2.76 46.20
N PHE A 116 22.72 -3.17 45.01
CA PHE A 116 22.35 -4.56 44.71
C PHE A 116 23.34 -5.12 43.68
N SER A 117 24.40 -5.75 44.19
CA SER A 117 25.23 -6.69 43.45
C SER A 117 25.01 -8.07 44.07
N GLU A 118 24.80 -9.07 43.20
CA GLU A 118 25.52 -10.36 43.26
C GLU A 118 25.30 -11.26 44.50
N ALA A 119 24.57 -12.38 44.32
CA ALA A 119 24.97 -13.71 44.83
C ALA A 119 23.93 -14.84 44.57
N TYR A 120 24.38 -15.83 43.79
CA TYR A 120 24.23 -17.30 43.95
C TYR A 120 22.84 -17.98 44.00
N ALA A 121 22.63 -18.95 43.09
CA ALA A 121 22.53 -20.38 43.42
C ALA A 121 22.50 -21.29 42.16
N SER A 122 23.49 -22.16 42.03
CA SER A 122 23.51 -23.31 41.09
C SER A 122 22.56 -24.43 41.55
N PRO A 123 22.12 -25.32 40.63
CA PRO A 123 22.06 -26.75 40.93
C PRO A 123 22.55 -27.65 39.75
N PRO A 124 22.67 -28.98 39.94
CA PRO A 124 23.80 -29.76 39.45
C PRO A 124 23.61 -30.47 38.10
N ARG A 125 24.77 -30.91 37.59
CA ARG A 125 24.94 -31.88 36.49
C ARG A 125 24.22 -33.19 36.78
N ASN A 126 23.49 -33.69 35.79
CA ASN A 126 23.38 -35.11 35.42
C ASN A 126 22.69 -35.22 34.04
N SER A 127 23.47 -35.58 33.02
CA SER A 127 22.99 -35.87 31.66
C SER A 127 23.23 -37.35 31.34
N PRO A 128 22.24 -38.10 30.80
CA PRO A 128 22.46 -39.42 30.23
C PRO A 128 22.99 -39.33 28.79
N PRO A 129 23.61 -40.40 28.25
CA PRO A 129 24.30 -40.37 26.97
C PRO A 129 23.35 -40.76 25.82
N ILE A 130 23.24 -39.94 24.77
CA ILE A 130 22.58 -40.33 23.52
C ILE A 130 23.43 -39.94 22.31
N ALA A 131 23.88 -41.00 21.64
CA ALA A 131 24.18 -41.23 20.22
C ALA A 131 24.75 -40.11 19.33
N ARG A 132 25.94 -40.41 18.79
CA ARG A 132 26.59 -39.78 17.64
C ARG A 132 25.78 -40.02 16.36
N SER A 133 25.59 -38.98 15.55
CA SER A 133 25.24 -39.08 14.12
C SER A 133 26.26 -38.33 13.25
N PRO A 134 26.60 -38.84 12.06
CA PRO A 134 27.74 -38.37 11.26
C PRO A 134 27.43 -37.12 10.41
N PRO A 135 28.47 -36.40 9.92
CA PRO A 135 28.30 -35.14 9.19
C PRO A 135 27.81 -35.41 7.76
N LYS A 136 26.73 -34.75 7.35
CA LYS A 136 26.32 -34.68 5.94
C LYS A 136 26.84 -33.40 5.31
N ALA A 137 27.58 -33.64 4.24
CA ALA A 137 28.12 -32.71 3.28
C ALA A 137 27.06 -31.80 2.64
N GLY A 138 27.55 -30.69 2.08
CA GLY A 138 26.78 -29.63 1.47
C GLY A 138 25.98 -30.02 0.22
N SER A 139 24.94 -29.25 -0.01
CA SER A 139 24.15 -29.12 -1.24
C SER A 139 23.59 -27.69 -1.14
N SER A 140 24.12 -26.69 -1.85
CA SER A 140 24.10 -26.50 -3.31
C SER A 140 22.77 -26.93 -3.89
N ILE A 141 21.79 -26.04 -3.73
CA ILE A 141 20.49 -26.04 -4.39
C ILE A 141 20.59 -24.86 -5.36
N PHE A 142 20.21 -25.09 -6.63
CA PHE A 142 20.29 -24.18 -7.81
C PHE A 142 21.37 -24.54 -8.83
N SER A 143 21.24 -25.71 -9.45
CA SER A 143 21.56 -25.91 -10.87
C SER A 143 21.16 -27.32 -11.25
N ASN A 144 20.09 -27.47 -12.04
CA ASN A 144 19.84 -28.58 -12.98
C ASN A 144 18.36 -28.59 -13.41
N LEU A 145 17.97 -27.63 -14.25
CA LEU A 145 16.92 -27.85 -15.23
C LEU A 145 17.42 -27.25 -16.55
N LEU A 146 17.27 -28.03 -17.63
CA LEU A 146 17.70 -27.76 -19.01
C LEU A 146 19.12 -28.23 -19.38
N ARG A 147 19.30 -29.56 -19.42
CA ARG A 147 20.32 -30.18 -20.29
C ARG A 147 19.68 -31.27 -21.16
N ARG A 148 19.03 -30.82 -22.23
CA ARG A 148 18.47 -31.67 -23.29
C ARG A 148 19.65 -32.17 -24.15
N LYS A 149 20.12 -33.40 -23.93
CA LYS A 149 21.08 -34.07 -24.82
C LYS A 149 20.40 -34.40 -26.14
N LYS A 150 20.93 -33.86 -27.24
CA LYS A 150 20.64 -34.26 -28.62
C LYS A 150 21.70 -35.31 -29.02
N LYS A 151 21.27 -36.51 -29.43
CA LYS A 151 22.08 -37.46 -30.20
C LYS A 151 21.47 -37.58 -31.61
N PRO A 152 22.28 -37.81 -32.66
CA PRO A 152 21.83 -37.87 -34.04
C PRO A 152 21.56 -39.31 -34.53
N ASN A 153 20.72 -39.40 -35.56
CA ASN A 153 20.54 -40.45 -36.57
C ASN A 153 20.24 -41.89 -36.14
N GLU A 154 19.04 -42.37 -36.48
CA GLU A 154 18.83 -43.43 -37.50
C GLU A 154 17.35 -43.59 -37.89
N THR A 155 17.07 -43.26 -39.15
CA THR A 155 16.29 -43.96 -40.17
C THR A 155 15.21 -45.02 -39.83
N VAL A 156 14.03 -44.80 -40.43
CA VAL A 156 13.07 -45.77 -41.05
C VAL A 156 11.80 -46.22 -40.28
N LYS A 157 10.67 -45.91 -40.96
CA LYS A 157 9.33 -46.57 -41.07
C LYS A 157 8.21 -46.30 -40.05
N ASP A 158 7.14 -45.75 -40.63
CA ASP A 158 5.73 -46.13 -40.51
C ASP A 158 5.18 -46.51 -39.14
N SER A 159 4.32 -45.66 -38.61
CA SER A 159 2.94 -46.04 -38.27
C SER A 159 2.16 -44.83 -37.76
N HIS A 160 0.91 -44.77 -38.21
CA HIS A 160 -0.12 -43.87 -37.74
C HIS A 160 -0.34 -44.05 -36.24
N ASP A 161 -0.19 -42.98 -35.45
CA ASP A 161 -0.81 -42.93 -34.13
C ASP A 161 -1.27 -41.49 -33.85
N ALA A 162 -2.55 -41.26 -34.12
CA ALA A 162 -3.23 -40.03 -33.74
C ALA A 162 -3.49 -40.05 -32.23
N PRO A 163 -3.32 -38.93 -31.50
CA PRO A 163 -3.57 -38.90 -30.07
C PRO A 163 -5.06 -39.15 -29.76
N PRO A 164 -5.37 -39.79 -28.61
CA PRO A 164 -6.75 -40.12 -28.26
C PRO A 164 -7.58 -38.85 -28.01
N PRO A 165 -8.90 -38.88 -28.27
CA PRO A 165 -9.79 -37.77 -27.98
C PRO A 165 -9.94 -37.56 -26.47
N ILE A 166 -10.10 -36.29 -26.09
CA ILE A 166 -10.40 -35.85 -24.72
C ILE A 166 -11.78 -36.41 -24.30
N PRO A 167 -11.92 -37.00 -23.10
CA PRO A 167 -13.18 -37.59 -22.66
C PRO A 167 -14.29 -36.54 -22.41
N PRO A 168 -15.56 -36.90 -22.61
CA PRO A 168 -16.71 -36.02 -22.40
C PRO A 168 -16.93 -35.73 -20.91
N LYS A 169 -17.33 -34.50 -20.62
CA LYS A 169 -17.57 -33.98 -19.27
C LYS A 169 -19.01 -34.29 -18.88
N ASP A 170 -19.21 -35.31 -18.04
CA ASP A 170 -20.52 -35.69 -17.51
C ASP A 170 -21.03 -34.66 -16.48
N GLU A 171 -22.18 -34.06 -16.78
CA GLU A 171 -23.00 -33.32 -15.81
C GLU A 171 -23.87 -34.33 -15.03
N GLY A 172 -23.44 -34.67 -13.82
CA GLY A 172 -24.18 -35.57 -12.93
C GLY A 172 -24.63 -34.85 -11.65
N ARG A 173 -25.86 -34.32 -11.67
CA ARG A 173 -26.61 -33.96 -10.45
C ARG A 173 -26.97 -35.24 -9.71
N HIS A 174 -26.60 -35.38 -8.45
CA HIS A 174 -27.34 -36.25 -7.53
C HIS A 174 -27.50 -35.63 -6.15
N ALA A 175 -28.77 -35.60 -5.74
CA ALA A 175 -29.28 -35.21 -4.45
C ALA A 175 -29.22 -36.38 -3.46
N HIS A 176 -29.19 -36.02 -2.18
CA HIS A 176 -29.70 -36.72 -0.98
C HIS A 176 -29.54 -38.25 -0.88
N VAL A 177 -28.82 -38.73 0.14
CA VAL A 177 -29.36 -39.62 1.19
C VAL A 177 -28.63 -39.38 2.51
N HIS A 178 -29.42 -39.33 3.59
CA HIS A 178 -29.05 -39.18 5.00
C HIS A 178 -28.22 -40.36 5.55
N SER A 179 -27.35 -40.06 6.53
CA SER A 179 -27.07 -41.01 7.62
C SER A 179 -26.77 -40.27 8.94
N SER A 180 -27.25 -40.89 10.00
CA SER A 180 -27.57 -40.42 11.36
C SER A 180 -26.42 -40.38 12.38
N GLN A 181 -26.30 -39.24 13.07
CA GLN A 181 -26.18 -39.05 14.55
C GLN A 181 -24.89 -39.50 15.31
N PRO A 182 -24.67 -39.08 16.59
CA PRO A 182 -24.73 -37.71 17.16
C PRO A 182 -23.55 -37.42 18.15
N SER A 183 -23.24 -36.14 18.43
CA SER A 183 -23.14 -35.56 19.81
C SER A 183 -22.42 -34.19 19.87
N ARG A 184 -23.14 -33.21 20.45
CA ARG A 184 -22.75 -32.15 21.43
C ARG A 184 -21.52 -31.26 21.09
N THR A 185 -21.60 -29.93 21.00
CA THR A 185 -22.17 -28.94 21.95
C THR A 185 -22.49 -27.58 21.29
N SER A 186 -23.62 -26.95 21.68
CA SER A 186 -23.98 -25.51 21.90
C SER A 186 -23.09 -24.38 21.33
N ASP A 187 -23.54 -23.19 20.90
CA ASP A 187 -24.82 -22.49 20.69
C ASP A 187 -24.48 -21.14 19.99
N VAL A 188 -25.15 -20.75 18.89
CA VAL A 188 -26.08 -19.59 18.72
C VAL A 188 -25.42 -18.19 18.83
N THR A 189 -25.45 -17.25 17.84
CA THR A 189 -26.59 -16.58 17.14
C THR A 189 -26.04 -15.75 15.95
N LYS A 190 -26.49 -15.91 14.69
CA LYS A 190 -27.53 -15.16 13.91
C LYS A 190 -27.09 -13.88 13.15
N GLY A 191 -27.49 -13.80 11.87
CA GLY A 191 -27.62 -12.57 11.06
C GLY A 191 -27.21 -12.72 9.58
N LEU A 192 -27.92 -13.49 8.75
CA LEU A 192 -28.84 -13.02 7.68
C LEU A 192 -28.32 -11.85 6.81
N LEU A 193 -27.87 -12.19 5.60
CA LEU A 193 -27.59 -11.27 4.49
C LEU A 193 -28.90 -11.01 3.71
N SER A 194 -29.27 -9.74 3.62
CA SER A 194 -30.38 -9.25 2.81
C SER A 194 -29.84 -8.75 1.47
N ILE A 195 -30.43 -9.26 0.38
CA ILE A 195 -30.18 -8.84 -0.99
C ILE A 195 -31.07 -7.62 -1.26
N GLU A 196 -30.47 -6.44 -1.37
CA GLU A 196 -31.17 -5.21 -1.75
C GLU A 196 -31.48 -5.22 -3.26
N ARG A 197 -32.75 -4.96 -3.56
CA ARG A 197 -33.28 -4.68 -4.90
C ARG A 197 -33.13 -3.18 -5.16
N GLU A 198 -32.43 -2.84 -6.23
CA GLU A 198 -32.37 -1.48 -6.77
C GLU A 198 -33.70 -1.14 -7.48
N HIS A 199 -34.31 -0.04 -7.07
CA HIS A 199 -35.27 0.71 -7.87
C HIS A 199 -34.63 2.05 -8.27
N PRO A 200 -34.92 2.57 -9.48
CA PRO A 200 -34.26 3.75 -10.03
C PRO A 200 -34.81 5.02 -9.40
N ASN A 201 -33.92 5.81 -8.81
CA ASN A 201 -34.21 7.11 -8.23
C ASN A 201 -34.26 8.14 -9.37
N ILE A 202 -35.46 8.66 -9.66
CA ILE A 202 -35.67 9.81 -10.54
C ILE A 202 -35.62 11.05 -9.64
N SER A 203 -34.44 11.66 -9.53
CA SER A 203 -34.29 13.04 -9.09
C SER A 203 -33.10 13.66 -9.80
N GLU A 204 -33.34 13.95 -11.07
CA GLU A 204 -32.57 14.87 -11.88
C GLU A 204 -32.84 16.30 -11.37
N PHE A 205 -31.98 16.80 -10.48
CA PHE A 205 -31.86 18.23 -10.21
C PHE A 205 -30.39 18.64 -10.35
N ALA A 206 -30.13 19.33 -11.45
CA ALA A 206 -29.14 20.38 -11.67
C ALA A 206 -27.87 20.35 -10.79
N VAL A 207 -26.79 19.89 -11.41
CA VAL A 207 -25.43 20.31 -11.09
C VAL A 207 -25.23 21.70 -11.71
N ILE A 208 -25.21 22.75 -10.88
CA ILE A 208 -24.51 24.00 -11.23
C ILE A 208 -23.44 24.19 -10.16
N SER A 209 -22.20 24.21 -10.64
CA SER A 209 -20.93 24.40 -9.97
C SER A 209 -20.86 25.71 -9.17
N HIS A 210 -20.32 25.65 -7.95
CA HIS A 210 -19.73 26.80 -7.27
C HIS A 210 -18.22 26.62 -7.16
N GLY A 211 -17.48 27.56 -7.75
CA GLY A 211 -16.08 27.79 -7.48
C GLY A 211 -15.73 29.22 -7.86
N HIS A 212 -15.51 30.06 -6.83
CA HIS A 212 -14.78 31.35 -6.79
C HIS A 212 -15.29 32.47 -7.74
N ASP A 213 -15.40 33.74 -7.39
CA ASP A 213 -14.75 34.58 -6.39
C ASP A 213 -15.56 35.89 -6.25
N THR A 214 -15.46 36.52 -5.08
CA THR A 214 -15.57 37.97 -4.79
C THR A 214 -16.84 38.80 -5.10
N ASP A 215 -17.20 39.57 -4.06
CA ASP A 215 -17.96 40.84 -4.00
C ASP A 215 -19.49 40.84 -3.74
N ASP A 216 -19.79 41.34 -2.52
CA ASP A 216 -20.95 42.15 -2.08
C ASP A 216 -22.34 41.84 -2.65
N ILE A 217 -23.15 41.10 -1.88
CA ILE A 217 -24.62 41.22 -1.94
C ILE A 217 -25.22 41.16 -0.52
N VAL A 218 -25.93 42.24 -0.19
CA VAL A 218 -26.71 42.48 1.03
C VAL A 218 -27.85 41.47 1.19
N VAL A 219 -27.89 40.79 2.34
CA VAL A 219 -29.00 39.92 2.75
C VAL A 219 -30.12 40.77 3.36
N ILE A 220 -31.26 40.86 2.67
CA ILE A 220 -32.51 41.40 3.23
C ILE A 220 -33.29 40.25 3.87
N GLU A 221 -33.43 40.32 5.18
CA GLU A 221 -34.23 39.45 6.05
C GLU A 221 -35.72 39.82 5.95
N PRO A 222 -36.64 38.93 5.52
CA PRO A 222 -38.07 39.19 5.63
C PRO A 222 -38.56 38.83 7.04
N GLN A 223 -38.78 39.86 7.86
CA GLN A 223 -39.52 39.79 9.11
C GLN A 223 -40.98 39.40 8.86
N PHE A 224 -41.45 38.36 9.55
CA PHE A 224 -42.87 38.05 9.70
C PHE A 224 -43.51 38.95 10.78
N PRO A 225 -44.62 39.66 10.51
CA PRO A 225 -45.40 40.29 11.57
C PRO A 225 -46.39 39.30 12.22
N GLN A 226 -46.38 39.27 13.55
CA GLN A 226 -47.37 38.61 14.39
C GLN A 226 -48.59 39.50 14.70
N ARG A 227 -49.75 38.82 14.92
CA ARG A 227 -51.03 39.21 15.61
C ARG A 227 -51.98 40.14 14.83
N LYS A 228 -53.31 39.93 14.79
CA LYS A 228 -54.32 39.74 15.88
C LYS A 228 -55.63 39.06 15.38
N PRO A 229 -56.53 38.59 16.27
CA PRO A 229 -57.78 37.87 15.95
C PRO A 229 -59.02 38.79 15.81
N ALA A 230 -59.97 38.45 14.93
CA ALA A 230 -61.32 39.02 14.87
C ALA A 230 -62.28 37.99 14.22
N GLN A 231 -63.17 37.38 15.00
CA GLN A 231 -64.61 37.73 15.17
C GLN A 231 -65.57 37.10 14.13
N LEU A 232 -66.48 36.31 14.70
CA LEU A 232 -67.65 35.67 14.11
C LEU A 232 -68.65 36.69 13.55
N TYR A 233 -69.22 36.43 12.37
CA TYR A 233 -70.47 37.05 11.91
C TYR A 233 -71.48 35.98 11.49
N SER A 234 -72.56 35.90 12.27
CA SER A 234 -73.81 35.18 12.00
C SER A 234 -74.73 36.02 11.12
N LEU A 235 -75.39 35.38 10.14
CA LEU A 235 -76.48 35.98 9.35
C LEU A 235 -77.82 35.90 10.11
N PRO A 236 -78.62 36.98 10.15
CA PRO A 236 -79.88 37.03 10.90
C PRO A 236 -81.10 36.57 10.08
N LEU A 237 -81.92 35.74 10.71
CA LEU A 237 -83.33 35.52 10.37
C LEU A 237 -84.16 36.74 10.85
N HIS A 238 -84.88 37.38 9.94
CA HIS A 238 -85.99 38.30 10.20
C HIS A 238 -87.23 37.64 9.58
N GLY A 239 -88.27 37.27 10.32
CA GLY A 239 -89.16 38.16 11.07
C GLY A 239 -90.12 38.80 10.07
N LYS A 240 -91.43 38.63 10.10
CA LYS A 240 -92.38 38.69 11.22
C LYS A 240 -93.80 38.58 10.60
N TRP A 241 -94.81 38.48 11.47
CA TRP A 241 -96.23 38.82 11.25
C TRP A 241 -97.05 37.74 10.52
N ALA A 242 -97.88 36.90 11.17
CA ALA A 242 -98.84 37.21 12.22
C ALA A 242 -99.47 38.57 11.92
N SER A 243 -100.58 38.63 11.21
CA SER A 243 -101.94 38.74 11.73
C SER A 243 -102.76 39.24 10.53
N HIS A 244 -104.08 39.21 10.41
CA HIS A 244 -105.16 39.34 11.38
C HIS A 244 -106.44 39.03 10.56
N ASP A 245 -107.48 38.59 11.25
CA ASP A 245 -108.89 38.79 10.90
C ASP A 245 -109.41 38.12 9.61
N THR A 246 -110.31 37.16 9.70
CA THR A 246 -111.69 37.53 10.01
C THR A 246 -112.48 36.31 10.46
N SER A 247 -113.04 36.46 11.65
CA SER A 247 -114.22 35.77 12.14
C SER A 247 -115.36 35.81 11.12
N GLY A 248 -115.93 34.64 10.83
CA GLY A 248 -117.20 34.53 10.11
C GLY A 248 -117.81 33.18 10.41
N PHE A 249 -118.83 33.16 11.27
CA PHE A 249 -119.71 32.02 11.50
C PHE A 249 -120.24 31.53 10.14
N PHE A 250 -119.81 30.35 9.69
CA PHE A 250 -120.36 29.69 8.51
C PHE A 250 -120.92 28.33 8.92
N ASP A 251 -122.20 28.17 8.61
CA ASP A 251 -123.01 26.97 8.72
C ASP A 251 -122.29 25.77 8.05
N PRO A 252 -122.15 24.60 8.73
CA PRO A 252 -121.43 23.43 8.21
C PRO A 252 -121.86 22.97 6.80
N ALA A 253 -123.09 23.25 6.38
CA ALA A 253 -123.60 22.89 5.06
C ALA A 253 -123.01 23.74 3.90
N GLU A 254 -122.67 25.01 4.15
CA GLU A 254 -122.16 25.92 3.11
C GLU A 254 -120.66 25.71 2.84
N ARG A 255 -119.90 25.32 3.87
CA ARG A 255 -118.48 24.97 3.76
C ARG A 255 -118.25 23.69 2.93
N ALA A 256 -119.21 22.76 2.95
CA ALA A 256 -119.16 21.54 2.14
C ALA A 256 -119.34 21.84 0.64
N ARG A 257 -120.24 22.76 0.27
CA ARG A 257 -120.44 23.20 -1.12
C ARG A 257 -119.21 23.92 -1.69
N ARG A 258 -118.60 24.83 -0.92
CA ARG A 258 -117.35 25.52 -1.36
C ARG A 258 -116.16 24.58 -1.51
N ARG A 259 -116.06 23.50 -0.74
CA ARG A 259 -114.99 22.50 -0.91
C ARG A 259 -115.11 21.73 -2.21
N LEU A 260 -116.33 21.32 -2.57
CA LEU A 260 -116.59 20.62 -3.83
C LEU A 260 -116.31 21.50 -5.05
N GLU A 261 -116.68 22.79 -4.98
CA GLU A 261 -116.46 23.73 -6.08
C GLU A 261 -114.98 24.13 -6.23
N ALA A 262 -114.27 24.34 -5.11
CA ALA A 262 -112.82 24.59 -5.12
C ALA A 262 -112.02 23.35 -5.58
N GLN A 263 -112.47 22.14 -5.25
CA GLN A 263 -111.84 20.91 -5.72
C GLN A 263 -112.01 20.74 -7.23
N LYS A 264 -113.19 21.07 -7.76
CA LYS A 264 -113.47 21.04 -9.20
C LYS A 264 -112.70 22.11 -9.99
N GLN A 265 -112.38 23.26 -9.38
CA GLN A 265 -111.48 24.26 -9.98
C GLN A 265 -110.02 23.79 -9.98
N ARG A 266 -109.54 23.21 -8.87
CA ARG A 266 -108.18 22.66 -8.80
C ARG A 266 -107.96 21.54 -9.82
N GLU A 267 -108.92 20.63 -10.00
CA GLU A 267 -108.81 19.57 -11.00
C GLU A 267 -108.70 20.10 -12.44
N LYS A 268 -109.37 21.21 -12.76
CA LYS A 268 -109.25 21.84 -14.09
C LYS A 268 -107.90 22.53 -14.28
N GLU A 269 -107.42 23.25 -13.26
CA GLU A 269 -106.10 23.90 -13.30
C GLU A 269 -104.97 22.86 -13.34
N GLU A 270 -105.09 21.76 -12.60
CA GLU A 270 -104.14 20.66 -12.63
C GLU A 270 -104.11 19.97 -14.00
N TYR A 271 -105.27 19.77 -14.64
CA TYR A 271 -105.33 19.19 -15.99
C TYR A 271 -104.69 20.11 -17.06
N GLU A 272 -104.87 21.43 -16.95
CA GLU A 272 -104.23 22.38 -17.86
C GLU A 272 -102.72 22.52 -17.60
N ALA A 273 -102.29 22.47 -16.33
CA ALA A 273 -100.88 22.47 -15.95
C ALA A 273 -100.15 21.23 -16.50
N LEU A 274 -100.78 20.06 -16.44
CA LEU A 274 -100.20 18.80 -16.93
C LEU A 274 -99.99 18.83 -18.45
N ARG A 275 -100.93 19.42 -19.21
CA ARG A 275 -100.81 19.58 -20.66
C ARG A 275 -99.71 20.60 -21.04
N ALA A 276 -99.56 21.68 -20.27
CA ALA A 276 -98.50 22.67 -20.50
C ALA A 276 -97.10 22.13 -20.17
N GLU A 277 -96.99 21.32 -19.11
CA GLU A 277 -95.73 20.69 -18.73
C GLU A 277 -95.29 19.61 -19.74
N GLU A 278 -96.24 18.83 -20.26
CA GLU A 278 -95.97 17.85 -21.31
C GLU A 278 -95.46 18.53 -22.60
N ALA A 279 -96.05 19.66 -23.01
CA ALA A 279 -95.57 20.44 -24.15
C ALA A 279 -94.15 21.00 -23.94
N ARG A 280 -93.83 21.44 -22.71
CA ARG A 280 -92.48 21.93 -22.36
C ARG A 280 -91.45 20.80 -22.37
N GLN A 281 -91.80 19.62 -21.85
CA GLN A 281 -90.92 18.46 -21.87
C GLN A 281 -90.67 17.93 -23.30
N ALA A 282 -91.66 18.03 -24.20
CA ALA A 282 -91.49 17.63 -25.60
C ALA A 282 -90.47 18.51 -26.35
N LEU A 283 -90.49 19.84 -26.14
CA LEU A 283 -89.51 20.76 -26.73
C LEU A 283 -88.09 20.52 -26.21
N LEU A 284 -87.95 20.29 -24.91
CA LEU A 284 -86.67 19.96 -24.27
C LEU A 284 -86.09 18.64 -24.79
N LYS A 285 -86.93 17.62 -25.00
CA LYS A 285 -86.49 16.34 -25.60
C LYS A 285 -85.98 16.53 -27.03
N ARG A 286 -86.65 17.35 -27.84
CA ARG A 286 -86.24 17.61 -29.22
C ARG A 286 -84.90 18.35 -29.31
N GLN A 287 -84.69 19.38 -28.49
CA GLN A 287 -83.40 20.09 -28.45
C GLN A 287 -82.25 19.19 -27.98
N LYS A 288 -82.51 18.29 -27.03
CA LYS A 288 -81.50 17.35 -26.53
C LYS A 288 -81.11 16.30 -27.57
N GLU A 289 -82.05 15.84 -28.41
CA GLU A 289 -81.78 14.90 -29.48
C GLU A 289 -80.96 15.53 -30.61
N ASP A 290 -81.29 16.77 -31.00
CA ASP A 290 -80.53 17.51 -32.02
C ASP A 290 -79.10 17.80 -31.56
N PHE A 291 -78.90 18.14 -30.27
CA PHE A 291 -77.57 18.33 -29.70
C PHE A 291 -76.74 17.03 -29.70
N ARG A 292 -77.36 15.89 -29.36
CA ARG A 292 -76.67 14.59 -29.38
C ARG A 292 -76.24 14.20 -30.79
N ARG A 293 -77.04 14.53 -31.81
CA ARG A 293 -76.71 14.24 -33.21
C ARG A 293 -75.48 15.05 -33.70
N GLN A 294 -75.34 16.30 -33.27
CA GLN A 294 -74.16 17.12 -33.62
C GLN A 294 -72.88 16.62 -32.94
N GLU A 295 -72.95 16.18 -31.68
CA GLU A 295 -71.80 15.66 -30.94
C GLU A 295 -71.24 14.36 -31.57
N GLU A 296 -72.13 13.48 -32.05
CA GLU A 296 -71.75 12.23 -32.74
C GLU A 296 -71.04 12.52 -34.08
N GLU A 297 -71.41 13.59 -34.80
CA GLU A 297 -70.75 13.99 -36.05
C GLU A 297 -69.35 14.57 -35.80
N GLU A 298 -69.18 15.41 -34.77
CA GLU A 298 -67.87 16.01 -34.42
C GLU A 298 -66.86 14.96 -33.90
N GLU A 299 -67.31 13.94 -33.15
CA GLU A 299 -66.43 12.87 -32.68
C GLU A 299 -65.87 12.02 -33.82
N LEU A 300 -66.65 11.78 -34.87
CA LEU A 300 -66.20 11.02 -36.03
C LEU A 300 -65.12 11.75 -36.83
N GLU A 301 -65.20 13.08 -36.93
CA GLU A 301 -64.17 13.89 -37.59
C GLU A 301 -62.88 13.94 -36.79
N ARG A 302 -62.99 14.11 -35.46
CA ARG A 302 -61.83 14.11 -34.56
C ARG A 302 -61.10 12.76 -34.56
N ARG A 303 -61.84 11.65 -34.66
CA ARG A 303 -61.23 10.32 -34.74
C ARG A 303 -60.48 10.11 -36.06
N LYS A 304 -61.01 10.61 -37.18
CA LYS A 304 -60.37 10.50 -38.50
C LYS A 304 -59.08 11.30 -38.60
N SER A 305 -59.00 12.48 -37.98
CA SER A 305 -57.78 13.31 -38.00
C SER A 305 -56.63 12.66 -37.21
N ILE A 306 -56.94 12.10 -36.03
CA ILE A 306 -55.95 11.42 -35.18
C ILE A 306 -55.39 10.16 -35.87
N GLU A 307 -56.24 9.38 -36.53
CA GLU A 307 -55.78 8.16 -37.22
C GLU A 307 -54.85 8.48 -38.41
N ALA A 308 -55.12 9.56 -39.15
CA ALA A 308 -54.26 10.00 -40.24
C ALA A 308 -52.88 10.48 -39.76
N GLU A 309 -52.81 11.16 -38.61
CA GLU A 309 -51.57 11.65 -38.01
C GLU A 309 -50.69 10.50 -37.49
N VAL A 310 -51.29 9.53 -36.80
CA VAL A 310 -50.59 8.31 -36.33
C VAL A 310 -50.01 7.52 -37.51
N ARG A 311 -50.75 7.45 -38.62
CA ARG A 311 -50.29 6.74 -39.84
C ARG A 311 -49.10 7.43 -40.50
N ARG A 312 -49.04 8.77 -40.49
CA ARG A 312 -47.88 9.54 -41.00
C ARG A 312 -46.64 9.34 -40.11
N GLY A 313 -46.78 9.44 -38.79
CA GLY A 313 -45.67 9.27 -37.86
C GLY A 313 -45.02 7.87 -37.92
N LYS A 314 -45.84 6.82 -38.11
CA LYS A 314 -45.32 5.44 -38.23
C LYS A 314 -44.50 5.21 -39.51
N ALA A 315 -44.83 5.88 -40.61
CA ALA A 315 -44.09 5.77 -41.87
C ALA A 315 -42.72 6.49 -41.79
N GLU A 316 -42.66 7.64 -41.12
CA GLU A 316 -41.44 8.41 -40.94
C GLU A 316 -40.43 7.70 -40.04
N ARG A 317 -40.88 7.11 -38.92
CA ARG A 317 -40.02 6.36 -37.99
C ARG A 317 -39.33 5.16 -38.65
N ARG A 318 -40.02 4.45 -39.54
CA ARG A 318 -39.45 3.32 -40.30
C ARG A 318 -38.39 3.73 -41.31
N ARG A 319 -38.47 4.96 -41.85
CA ARG A 319 -37.46 5.49 -42.78
C ARG A 319 -36.19 5.91 -42.04
N LYS A 320 -36.33 6.49 -40.85
CA LYS A 320 -35.21 6.89 -40.00
C LYS A 320 -34.43 5.69 -39.45
N GLU A 321 -35.14 4.66 -38.99
CA GLU A 321 -34.54 3.42 -38.45
C GLU A 321 -33.68 2.66 -39.49
N ARG A 322 -34.05 2.73 -40.78
CA ARG A 322 -33.25 2.09 -41.84
C ARG A 322 -31.92 2.81 -42.09
N MET A 323 -31.89 4.14 -41.98
CA MET A 323 -30.67 4.94 -42.14
C MET A 323 -29.72 4.77 -40.95
N GLU A 324 -30.26 4.79 -39.74
CA GLU A 324 -29.50 4.62 -38.49
C GLU A 324 -28.79 3.25 -38.45
N LYS A 325 -29.48 2.20 -38.89
CA LYS A 325 -28.90 0.85 -38.96
C LYS A 325 -27.71 0.73 -39.92
N GLU A 326 -27.70 1.49 -41.02
CA GLU A 326 -26.57 1.47 -41.97
C GLU A 326 -25.35 2.24 -41.45
N GLU A 327 -25.56 3.28 -40.65
CA GLU A 327 -24.49 4.03 -39.98
C GLU A 327 -23.89 3.25 -38.81
N GLU A 328 -24.71 2.54 -38.04
CA GLU A 328 -24.24 1.63 -36.98
C GLU A 328 -23.36 0.50 -37.55
N ASP A 329 -23.71 -0.07 -38.71
CA ASP A 329 -22.91 -1.13 -39.33
C ASP A 329 -21.57 -0.63 -39.88
N ARG A 330 -21.49 0.64 -40.34
CA ARG A 330 -20.21 1.25 -40.77
C ARG A 330 -19.30 1.51 -39.57
N THR A 331 -19.82 2.16 -38.55
CA THR A 331 -19.07 2.48 -37.33
C THR A 331 -18.59 1.20 -36.62
N ARG A 332 -19.38 0.12 -36.66
CA ARG A 332 -18.98 -1.18 -36.10
C ARG A 332 -17.77 -1.79 -36.80
N ARG A 333 -17.66 -1.68 -38.14
CA ARG A 333 -16.51 -2.21 -38.90
C ARG A 333 -15.24 -1.41 -38.63
N GLU A 334 -15.34 -0.08 -38.62
CA GLU A 334 -14.21 0.81 -38.30
C GLU A 334 -13.67 0.54 -36.88
N LEU A 335 -14.56 0.28 -35.92
CA LEU A 335 -14.18 -0.01 -34.55
C LEU A 335 -13.52 -1.39 -34.40
N GLU A 336 -13.90 -2.37 -35.22
CA GLU A 336 -13.24 -3.69 -35.26
C GLU A 336 -11.84 -3.61 -35.89
N GLU A 337 -11.66 -2.87 -36.97
CA GLU A 337 -10.35 -2.64 -37.60
C GLU A 337 -9.40 -1.89 -36.66
N LYS A 338 -9.89 -0.84 -35.99
CA LYS A 338 -9.12 -0.12 -34.97
C LYS A 338 -8.68 -1.03 -33.82
N LYS A 339 -9.54 -1.95 -33.39
CA LYS A 339 -9.20 -2.97 -32.37
C LYS A 339 -8.19 -4.01 -32.86
N ARG A 340 -8.09 -4.28 -34.16
CA ARG A 340 -7.05 -5.18 -34.72
C ARG A 340 -5.71 -4.49 -34.76
N LEU A 341 -5.66 -3.24 -35.23
CA LEU A 341 -4.43 -2.45 -35.29
C LEU A 341 -3.87 -2.17 -33.88
N ASP A 342 -4.72 -1.85 -32.91
CA ASP A 342 -4.27 -1.61 -31.52
C ASP A 342 -3.69 -2.88 -30.89
N ARG A 343 -4.28 -4.05 -31.15
CA ARG A 343 -3.74 -5.34 -30.71
C ARG A 343 -2.39 -5.63 -31.34
N GLN A 344 -2.23 -5.36 -32.63
CA GLN A 344 -0.95 -5.54 -33.32
C GLN A 344 0.13 -4.62 -32.76
N ARG A 345 -0.19 -3.34 -32.54
CA ARG A 345 0.73 -2.37 -31.95
C ARG A 345 1.22 -2.78 -30.57
N ARG A 346 0.32 -3.28 -29.70
CA ARG A 346 0.71 -3.77 -28.36
C ARG A 346 1.62 -4.99 -28.43
N LEU A 347 1.42 -5.88 -29.40
CA LEU A 347 2.30 -7.03 -29.61
C LEU A 347 3.68 -6.60 -30.09
N GLU A 348 3.76 -5.63 -31.02
CA GLU A 348 5.03 -5.08 -31.50
C GLU A 348 5.79 -4.33 -30.40
N GLU A 349 5.09 -3.54 -29.58
CA GLU A 349 5.67 -2.86 -28.42
C GLU A 349 6.18 -3.87 -27.37
N HIS A 350 5.43 -4.96 -27.12
CA HIS A 350 5.87 -6.03 -26.25
C HIS A 350 7.13 -6.74 -26.78
N GLN A 351 7.15 -7.10 -28.08
CA GLN A 351 8.31 -7.71 -28.72
C GLN A 351 9.54 -6.79 -28.68
N ARG A 352 9.35 -5.48 -28.86
CA ARG A 352 10.42 -4.49 -28.77
C ARG A 352 10.97 -4.34 -27.35
N LEU A 353 10.10 -4.41 -26.34
CA LEU A 353 10.53 -4.37 -24.94
C LEU A 353 11.27 -5.65 -24.54
N GLU A 354 10.83 -6.80 -25.05
CA GLU A 354 11.46 -8.10 -24.80
C GLU A 354 12.84 -8.21 -25.49
N SER A 355 12.95 -7.74 -26.73
CA SER A 355 14.25 -7.65 -27.42
C SER A 355 15.21 -6.70 -26.70
N TRP A 356 14.70 -5.58 -26.16
CA TRP A 356 15.52 -4.67 -25.36
C TRP A 356 16.00 -5.30 -24.04
N ARG A 357 15.13 -6.02 -23.32
CA ARG A 357 15.51 -6.75 -22.10
C ARG A 357 16.54 -7.84 -22.36
N THR A 358 16.37 -8.60 -23.45
CA THR A 358 17.33 -9.64 -23.82
C THR A 358 18.67 -9.06 -24.25
N GLU A 359 18.68 -7.92 -24.94
CA GLU A 359 19.93 -7.23 -25.31
C GLU A 359 20.66 -6.67 -24.07
N GLN A 360 19.93 -6.08 -23.12
CA GLN A 360 20.48 -5.64 -21.84
C GLN A 360 21.06 -6.80 -21.04
N ALA A 361 20.31 -7.90 -20.93
CA ALA A 361 20.80 -9.12 -20.27
C ALA A 361 22.09 -9.65 -20.94
N ARG A 362 22.15 -9.64 -22.28
CA ARG A 362 23.32 -10.07 -23.03
C ARG A 362 24.53 -9.15 -22.80
N LYS A 363 24.34 -7.83 -22.74
CA LYS A 363 25.41 -6.87 -22.44
C LYS A 363 25.96 -7.07 -21.03
N ASN A 364 25.08 -7.22 -20.05
CA ASN A 364 25.49 -7.47 -18.66
C ASN A 364 26.22 -8.81 -18.51
N GLU A 365 25.79 -9.86 -19.22
CA GLU A 365 26.49 -11.16 -19.22
C GLU A 365 27.88 -11.05 -19.86
N GLU A 366 28.02 -10.29 -20.96
CA GLU A 366 29.31 -10.08 -21.61
C GLU A 366 30.26 -9.25 -20.73
N GLU A 367 29.76 -8.21 -20.05
CA GLU A 367 30.53 -7.41 -19.08
C GLU A 367 30.96 -8.25 -17.88
N ALA A 368 30.06 -9.07 -17.32
CA ALA A 368 30.40 -10.00 -16.25
C ALA A 368 31.49 -10.99 -16.69
N ARG A 369 31.37 -11.54 -17.91
CA ARG A 369 32.38 -12.46 -18.47
C ARG A 369 33.74 -11.79 -18.68
N ARG A 370 33.74 -10.52 -19.11
CA ARG A 370 34.98 -9.73 -19.24
C ARG A 370 35.60 -9.43 -17.87
N ALA A 371 34.80 -9.07 -16.87
CA ALA A 371 35.27 -8.84 -15.51
C ALA A 371 35.86 -10.11 -14.88
N GLU A 372 35.20 -11.27 -15.05
CA GLU A 372 35.72 -12.56 -14.60
C GLU A 372 37.03 -12.94 -15.30
N ALA A 373 37.13 -12.70 -16.61
CA ALA A 373 38.36 -12.96 -17.36
C ALA A 373 39.52 -12.06 -16.89
N MET A 374 39.26 -10.78 -16.62
CA MET A 374 40.24 -9.85 -16.07
C MET A 374 40.69 -10.28 -14.67
N LYS A 375 39.75 -10.64 -13.78
CA LYS A 375 40.06 -11.15 -12.44
C LYS A 375 40.94 -12.41 -12.51
N LYS A 376 40.64 -13.32 -13.43
CA LYS A 376 41.42 -14.54 -13.62
C LYS A 376 42.84 -14.25 -14.12
N MET A 377 43.00 -13.32 -15.06
CA MET A 377 44.32 -12.90 -15.55
C MET A 377 45.16 -12.28 -14.42
N GLU A 378 44.56 -11.40 -13.61
CA GLU A 378 45.21 -10.79 -12.46
C GLU A 378 45.64 -11.85 -11.42
N GLU A 379 44.80 -12.84 -11.13
CA GLU A 379 45.14 -13.96 -10.25
C GLU A 379 46.30 -14.81 -10.80
N GLU A 380 46.35 -15.05 -12.12
CA GLU A 380 47.44 -15.78 -12.76
C GLU A 380 48.75 -15.00 -12.74
N GLU A 381 48.73 -13.70 -13.00
CA GLU A 381 49.90 -12.83 -12.90
C GLU A 381 50.41 -12.75 -11.46
N ARG A 382 49.51 -12.65 -10.49
CA ARG A 382 49.82 -12.69 -9.06
C ARG A 382 50.52 -13.99 -8.67
N LYS A 383 49.97 -15.14 -9.08
CA LYS A 383 50.60 -16.45 -8.84
C LYS A 383 52.01 -16.52 -9.47
N LYS A 384 52.19 -15.97 -10.68
CA LYS A 384 53.51 -15.88 -11.31
C LYS A 384 54.47 -15.01 -10.51
N LYS A 385 54.04 -13.86 -9.97
CA LYS A 385 54.85 -12.99 -9.09
C LYS A 385 55.27 -13.71 -7.81
N ILE A 386 54.35 -14.42 -7.14
CA ILE A 386 54.63 -15.20 -5.93
C ILE A 386 55.66 -16.31 -6.23
N LEU A 387 55.44 -17.09 -7.30
CA LEU A 387 56.39 -18.16 -7.70
C LEU A 387 57.76 -17.60 -8.12
N LEU A 388 57.80 -16.40 -8.71
CA LEU A 388 59.05 -15.75 -9.08
C LEU A 388 59.80 -15.25 -7.84
N ALA A 389 59.09 -14.71 -6.85
CA ALA A 389 59.67 -14.38 -5.55
C ALA A 389 60.22 -15.63 -4.84
N GLU A 390 59.45 -16.73 -4.81
CA GLU A 390 59.89 -18.04 -4.30
C GLU A 390 61.15 -18.57 -4.99
N LYS A 391 61.20 -18.51 -6.33
CA LYS A 391 62.38 -18.91 -7.10
C LYS A 391 63.60 -18.03 -6.83
N LYS A 392 63.42 -16.73 -6.59
CA LYS A 392 64.51 -15.82 -6.22
C LYS A 392 65.07 -16.19 -4.85
N LEU A 393 64.20 -16.59 -3.91
CA LEU A 393 64.58 -17.02 -2.56
C LEU A 393 65.42 -18.30 -2.57
N THR A 394 65.03 -19.27 -3.40
CA THR A 394 65.74 -20.56 -3.49
C THR A 394 67.09 -20.47 -4.23
N LYS A 395 67.21 -19.59 -5.22
CA LYS A 395 68.45 -19.43 -6.02
C LYS A 395 69.53 -18.61 -5.33
N ASN A 396 69.15 -17.57 -4.60
CA ASN A 396 70.10 -16.73 -3.90
C ASN A 396 70.47 -17.40 -2.56
N GLY A 397 71.50 -18.25 -2.56
CA GLY A 397 72.08 -18.84 -1.35
C GLY A 397 72.51 -17.83 -0.26
N LYS A 398 72.43 -16.52 -0.55
CA LYS A 398 72.37 -15.41 0.42
C LYS A 398 70.97 -15.26 1.03
N ALA A 399 70.29 -16.36 1.35
CA ALA A 399 68.94 -16.33 1.90
C ALA A 399 68.88 -15.51 3.20
N ALA A 400 69.96 -15.48 3.99
CA ALA A 400 70.06 -14.79 5.28
C ALA A 400 69.57 -13.33 5.30
N GLU A 401 69.84 -12.55 4.24
CA GLU A 401 69.51 -11.11 4.20
C GLU A 401 68.08 -10.84 3.74
N ILE A 402 67.53 -11.73 2.90
CA ILE A 402 66.15 -11.66 2.43
C ILE A 402 65.14 -12.19 3.47
N LEU A 403 65.62 -12.85 4.52
CA LEU A 403 64.77 -13.45 5.56
C LEU A 403 64.28 -12.44 6.60
N THR A 404 64.57 -11.15 6.47
CA THR A 404 64.19 -10.11 7.44
C THR A 404 63.52 -8.90 6.81
N GLY A 405 62.58 -8.29 7.51
CA GLY A 405 61.92 -7.05 7.08
C GLY A 405 60.98 -6.49 8.13
N TRP A 406 60.28 -5.41 7.78
CA TRP A 406 59.21 -4.85 8.59
C TRP A 406 57.85 -5.30 8.08
N VAL A 407 56.93 -5.54 8.99
CA VAL A 407 55.54 -5.84 8.67
C VAL A 407 54.63 -5.30 9.75
N THR A 408 53.43 -4.86 9.39
CA THR A 408 52.42 -4.48 10.39
C THR A 408 51.35 -5.56 10.43
N ILE A 409 51.08 -6.05 11.64
CA ILE A 409 50.22 -7.22 11.88
C ILE A 409 49.04 -6.80 12.75
N GLN A 410 47.85 -7.27 12.38
CA GLN A 410 46.66 -7.29 13.20
C GLN A 410 46.27 -8.75 13.43
N ARG A 411 46.22 -9.15 14.70
CA ARG A 411 45.79 -10.50 15.08
C ARG A 411 44.26 -10.53 15.18
N GLY A 412 43.63 -11.67 14.90
CA GLY A 412 42.17 -11.78 14.90
C GLY A 412 41.51 -11.44 16.25
N ASP A 413 42.22 -11.57 17.36
CA ASP A 413 41.76 -11.17 18.70
C ASP A 413 42.05 -9.69 19.02
N ALA A 414 43.07 -9.12 18.41
CA ALA A 414 43.54 -7.77 18.66
C ALA A 414 43.12 -6.80 17.56
N HIS A 415 42.30 -5.81 17.92
CA HIS A 415 41.89 -4.74 17.00
C HIS A 415 42.99 -3.69 16.73
N VAL A 416 44.23 -3.96 17.17
CA VAL A 416 45.35 -3.01 17.12
C VAL A 416 46.39 -3.52 16.14
N TRP A 417 46.71 -2.70 15.14
CA TRP A 417 47.83 -2.91 14.22
C TRP A 417 49.14 -2.66 14.96
N LYS A 418 50.05 -3.64 14.91
CA LYS A 418 51.39 -3.55 15.50
C LYS A 418 52.45 -3.73 14.44
N ARG A 419 53.35 -2.75 14.32
CA ARG A 419 54.52 -2.84 13.45
C ARG A 419 55.60 -3.66 14.14
N MET A 420 56.07 -4.71 13.47
CA MET A 420 57.02 -5.67 14.00
C MET A 420 58.12 -5.93 12.96
N PHE A 421 59.34 -6.16 13.45
CA PHE A 421 60.44 -6.62 12.63
C PHE A 421 60.39 -8.15 12.58
N TYR A 422 60.29 -8.74 11.40
CA TYR A 422 60.26 -10.19 11.23
C TYR A 422 61.64 -10.74 10.83
N LYS A 423 61.93 -11.96 11.25
CA LYS A 423 63.08 -12.76 10.82
C LYS A 423 62.66 -14.21 10.63
N PHE A 424 62.90 -14.75 9.45
CA PHE A 424 62.74 -16.17 9.16
C PHE A 424 64.03 -16.92 9.51
N VAL A 425 63.87 -18.04 10.22
CA VAL A 425 64.96 -18.99 10.49
C VAL A 425 64.43 -20.39 10.17
N GLY A 426 64.83 -20.92 9.01
CA GLY A 426 64.26 -22.15 8.47
C GLY A 426 62.78 -21.96 8.13
N ASN A 427 61.91 -22.76 8.74
CA ASN A 427 60.46 -22.70 8.53
C ASN A 427 59.71 -21.94 9.66
N THR A 428 60.45 -21.29 10.54
CA THR A 428 59.88 -20.53 11.67
C THR A 428 60.05 -19.05 11.41
N VAL A 429 58.98 -18.28 11.58
CA VAL A 429 59.02 -16.82 11.59
C VAL A 429 59.05 -16.30 13.03
N TYR A 430 59.98 -15.40 13.29
CA TYR A 430 60.15 -14.72 14.57
C TYR A 430 59.82 -13.24 14.38
N PHE A 431 59.03 -12.68 15.28
CA PHE A 431 58.71 -11.26 15.30
C PHE A 431 59.34 -10.59 16.52
N TYR A 432 59.96 -9.44 16.28
CA TYR A 432 60.66 -8.62 17.24
C TYR A 432 60.10 -7.20 17.23
N ARG A 433 60.37 -6.45 18.29
CA ARG A 433 60.03 -5.03 18.32
C ARG A 433 60.90 -4.20 17.38
N HIS A 434 62.19 -4.52 17.30
CA HIS A 434 63.19 -3.77 16.56
C HIS A 434 64.29 -4.71 16.03
N PRO A 435 64.96 -4.41 14.89
CA PRO A 435 66.05 -5.23 14.32
C PRO A 435 67.23 -5.45 15.28
N ASN A 436 67.50 -4.51 16.18
CA ASN A 436 68.60 -4.61 17.15
C ASN A 436 68.23 -5.44 18.39
N GLU A 437 66.94 -5.68 18.63
CA GLU A 437 66.41 -6.35 19.82
C GLU A 437 66.07 -7.82 19.54
N THR A 438 66.96 -8.54 18.86
CA THR A 438 66.74 -9.95 18.49
C THR A 438 66.78 -10.95 19.65
N HIS A 439 67.08 -10.47 20.86
CA HIS A 439 67.10 -11.29 22.08
C HIS A 439 65.71 -11.43 22.72
N VAL A 440 64.78 -10.50 22.46
CA VAL A 440 63.39 -10.57 22.96
C VAL A 440 62.45 -10.92 21.82
N VAL A 441 62.13 -12.20 21.69
CA VAL A 441 61.14 -12.68 20.73
C VAL A 441 59.74 -12.32 21.25
N LEU A 442 59.01 -11.47 20.53
CA LEU A 442 57.63 -11.13 20.87
C LEU A 442 56.68 -12.25 20.46
N GLU A 443 56.94 -12.86 19.31
CA GLU A 443 56.11 -13.92 18.76
C GLU A 443 56.95 -14.85 17.90
N LYS A 444 56.69 -16.14 18.04
CA LYS A 444 57.34 -17.22 17.29
C LYS A 444 56.25 -18.08 16.67
N VAL A 445 56.30 -18.28 15.36
CA VAL A 445 55.34 -19.12 14.65
C VAL A 445 56.07 -20.15 13.83
N ASP A 446 55.84 -21.42 14.17
CA ASP A 446 56.29 -22.55 13.38
C ASP A 446 55.29 -22.78 12.25
N LEU A 447 55.64 -22.39 11.01
CA LEU A 447 54.70 -22.37 9.88
C LEU A 447 54.29 -23.77 9.35
N PRO A 448 55.15 -24.80 9.34
CA PRO A 448 54.84 -26.10 8.75
C PRO A 448 53.58 -26.73 9.34
N GLY A 449 52.59 -26.97 8.48
CA GLY A 449 51.37 -27.67 8.88
C GLY A 449 50.41 -26.87 9.75
N ILE A 450 50.73 -25.64 10.18
CA ILE A 450 49.82 -24.75 10.92
C ILE A 450 49.10 -23.79 9.99
N VAL A 451 49.78 -23.28 8.95
CA VAL A 451 49.16 -22.38 7.98
C VAL A 451 48.19 -23.18 7.09
N ARG A 452 46.95 -22.72 7.01
CA ARG A 452 45.90 -23.25 6.14
C ARG A 452 46.00 -22.66 4.74
N GLY A 453 46.27 -21.37 4.65
CA GLY A 453 46.37 -20.67 3.37
C GLY A 453 46.76 -19.21 3.52
N LEU A 454 47.24 -18.64 2.41
CA LEU A 454 47.54 -17.22 2.27
C LEU A 454 46.49 -16.61 1.37
N LYS A 455 45.78 -15.58 1.85
CA LYS A 455 44.67 -14.95 1.17
C LYS A 455 44.88 -13.46 1.02
N GLU A 456 44.14 -12.84 0.11
CA GLU A 456 44.09 -11.39 -0.04
C GLU A 456 42.70 -10.83 0.24
N TRP A 457 42.58 -9.50 0.22
CA TRP A 457 41.32 -8.80 0.43
C TRP A 457 40.21 -9.27 -0.51
N SER A 458 40.55 -9.64 -1.75
CA SER A 458 39.62 -10.14 -2.78
C SER A 458 39.08 -11.56 -2.52
N GLU A 459 39.60 -12.26 -1.51
CA GLU A 459 39.24 -13.63 -1.15
C GLU A 459 38.35 -13.69 0.12
N GLY A 460 37.48 -12.70 0.28
CA GLY A 460 36.53 -12.60 1.40
C GLY A 460 37.02 -11.74 2.57
N TYR A 461 38.04 -10.92 2.36
CA TYR A 461 38.60 -10.00 3.37
C TYR A 461 38.48 -8.54 2.91
N GLU A 462 37.29 -8.14 2.49
CA GLU A 462 36.99 -6.81 1.91
C GLU A 462 37.41 -5.64 2.82
N ALA A 463 37.42 -5.83 4.15
CA ALA A 463 37.88 -4.81 5.10
C ALA A 463 39.35 -4.39 4.90
N LEU A 464 40.16 -5.22 4.22
CA LEU A 464 41.55 -4.96 3.93
C LEU A 464 41.77 -4.27 2.56
N GLU A 465 40.71 -4.05 1.77
CA GLU A 465 40.79 -3.34 0.49
C GLU A 465 41.36 -1.92 0.66
N ALA A 466 41.03 -1.26 1.76
CA ALA A 466 41.51 0.08 2.08
C ALA A 466 42.99 0.13 2.49
N ILE A 467 43.64 -1.01 2.77
CA ILE A 467 45.02 -1.08 3.22
C ILE A 467 45.89 -1.61 2.07
N PRO A 468 46.75 -0.77 1.48
CA PRO A 468 47.65 -1.18 0.41
C PRO A 468 48.56 -2.33 0.85
N PHE A 469 48.86 -3.22 -0.08
CA PHE A 469 49.77 -4.35 0.12
C PHE A 469 49.40 -5.25 1.31
N SER A 470 48.12 -5.28 1.66
CA SER A 470 47.60 -6.17 2.68
C SER A 470 47.43 -7.61 2.16
N PHE A 471 47.52 -8.55 3.08
CA PHE A 471 47.22 -9.97 2.89
C PHE A 471 46.88 -10.62 4.23
N VAL A 472 46.41 -11.86 4.17
CA VAL A 472 45.90 -12.61 5.32
C VAL A 472 46.58 -13.97 5.40
N ILE A 473 46.94 -14.37 6.61
CA ILE A 473 47.38 -15.73 6.94
C ILE A 473 46.22 -16.40 7.70
N GLU A 474 45.65 -17.45 7.10
CA GLU A 474 44.70 -18.32 7.78
C GLU A 474 45.47 -19.49 8.41
N PHE A 475 45.23 -19.73 9.70
CA PHE A 475 45.78 -20.87 10.42
C PHE A 475 44.74 -21.98 10.55
N LYS A 476 45.19 -23.23 10.73
CA LYS A 476 44.31 -24.40 10.85
C LYS A 476 43.50 -24.44 12.15
N ASP A 477 43.95 -23.74 13.18
CA ASP A 477 43.22 -23.53 14.43
C ASP A 477 42.05 -22.53 14.30
N GLY A 478 41.87 -21.94 13.11
CA GLY A 478 40.86 -20.92 12.84
C GLY A 478 41.32 -19.50 13.15
N GLY A 479 42.56 -19.33 13.62
CA GLY A 479 43.18 -18.03 13.77
C GLY A 479 43.37 -17.36 12.40
N VAL A 480 43.20 -16.05 12.37
CA VAL A 480 43.42 -15.23 11.18
C VAL A 480 44.30 -14.06 11.55
N TRP A 481 45.40 -13.88 10.81
CA TRP A 481 46.24 -12.70 10.93
C TRP A 481 46.14 -11.87 9.66
N SER A 482 45.90 -10.58 9.82
CA SER A 482 45.96 -9.61 8.73
C SER A 482 47.30 -8.89 8.80
N LEU A 483 47.99 -8.79 7.67
CA LEU A 483 49.32 -8.20 7.56
C LEU A 483 49.33 -7.20 6.42
N TYR A 484 50.17 -6.17 6.51
CA TYR A 484 50.54 -5.34 5.36
C TYR A 484 52.02 -4.96 5.42
N SER A 485 52.62 -4.80 4.24
CA SER A 485 54.00 -4.33 4.04
C SER A 485 54.03 -2.89 3.52
N ASP A 486 55.20 -2.26 3.50
CA ASP A 486 55.33 -0.88 3.04
C ASP A 486 55.41 -0.80 1.49
N SER A 487 55.80 -1.91 0.85
CA SER A 487 55.86 -2.00 -0.62
C SER A 487 55.23 -3.29 -1.17
N GLU A 488 54.85 -3.26 -2.46
CA GLU A 488 54.37 -4.43 -3.20
C GLU A 488 55.43 -5.53 -3.30
N GLU A 489 56.70 -5.15 -3.45
CA GLU A 489 57.82 -6.08 -3.56
C GLU A 489 58.02 -6.86 -2.25
N GLU A 490 58.00 -6.18 -1.11
CA GLU A 490 58.06 -6.80 0.22
C GLU A 490 56.87 -7.73 0.48
N LYS A 491 55.66 -7.35 0.03
CA LYS A 491 54.48 -8.23 0.12
C LYS A 491 54.73 -9.54 -0.60
N PHE A 492 55.16 -9.49 -1.87
CA PHE A 492 55.38 -10.70 -2.66
C PHE A 492 56.56 -11.52 -2.16
N GLN A 493 57.60 -10.87 -1.64
CA GLN A 493 58.73 -11.52 -1.00
C GLN A 493 58.29 -12.26 0.26
N MET A 494 57.50 -11.63 1.12
CA MET A 494 56.96 -12.23 2.34
C MET A 494 55.96 -13.35 2.03
N LEU A 495 55.07 -13.18 1.03
CA LEU A 495 54.18 -14.24 0.56
C LEU A 495 54.96 -15.44 0.02
N GLY A 496 56.02 -15.22 -0.77
CA GLY A 496 56.89 -16.29 -1.26
C GLY A 496 57.60 -17.04 -0.14
N LEU A 497 58.10 -16.31 0.88
CA LEU A 497 58.69 -16.90 2.08
C LEU A 497 57.69 -17.74 2.87
N LEU A 498 56.50 -17.20 3.12
CA LEU A 498 55.43 -17.90 3.85
C LEU A 498 54.96 -19.13 3.09
N HIS A 499 54.80 -19.04 1.77
CA HIS A 499 54.39 -20.16 0.92
C HIS A 499 55.39 -21.32 1.00
N HIS A 500 56.67 -21.00 0.83
CA HIS A 500 57.76 -21.98 0.91
C HIS A 500 57.88 -22.59 2.32
N ALA A 501 57.86 -21.76 3.37
CA ALA A 501 58.02 -22.23 4.76
C ALA A 501 56.81 -23.03 5.28
N ALA A 502 55.60 -22.71 4.82
CA ALA A 502 54.39 -23.46 5.16
C ALA A 502 54.26 -24.78 4.38
N GLY A 503 54.94 -24.91 3.23
CA GLY A 503 54.83 -26.05 2.32
C GLY A 503 53.48 -26.08 1.60
N LEU A 504 52.99 -24.92 1.14
CA LEU A 504 51.73 -24.75 0.41
C LEU A 504 51.84 -25.05 -1.09
#